data_AF-A0A6A6Y9K9-F1
#
_entry.id   AF-A0A6A6Y9K9-F1
#
_cell.length_a   1.000
_cell.length_b   1.000
_cell.length_c   1.000
_cell.angle_alpha   90.00
_cell.angle_beta   90.00
_cell.angle_gamma   90.00
#
_symmetry.space_group_name_H-M   'P 1'
#
loop_
_entity.id
_entity.type
_entity.pdbx_description
1 polymer ?
#
loop_
_entity_poly.entity_id
_entity_poly.type
_entity_poly.pdbx_seq_one_letter_code
_entity_poly.pdbx_strand_id
1 'polypeptide(L)' 'MCDYTQVHYKCSHLRYTVRAWCTKYQETHKRCPANIVAIEYRLDENCGALI' A
#
# COMPACT_ATOMS: atom_id res chain seq x y z
N MET A 1 -14.27 0.81 -0.07
CA MET A 1 -12.97 0.95 0.64
C MET A 1 -11.89 0.79 -0.42
N CYS A 2 -10.76 1.50 -0.34
CA CYS A 2 -9.71 1.32 -1.34
C CYS A 2 -8.85 0.12 -0.96
N ASP A 3 -8.43 -0.65 -1.96
CA ASP A 3 -7.61 -1.84 -1.74
C ASP A 3 -6.14 -1.43 -1.68
N TYR A 4 -5.46 -1.89 -0.65
CA TYR A 4 -4.05 -1.66 -0.37
C TYR A 4 -3.32 -2.99 -0.26
N THR A 5 -2.07 -2.96 -0.67
CA THR A 5 -1.10 -4.03 -0.46
C THR A 5 -0.10 -3.56 0.58
N GLN A 6 0.12 -4.37 1.61
CA GLN A 6 1.11 -4.12 2.65
C GLN A 6 2.43 -4.78 2.25
N VAL A 7 3.49 -3.99 2.09
CA VAL A 7 4.81 -4.49 1.75
C VAL A 7 5.69 -4.46 2.99
N HIS A 8 6.22 -5.61 3.37
CA HIS A 8 7.18 -5.79 4.46
C HIS A 8 8.59 -5.83 3.89
N TYR A 9 9.41 -4.85 4.25
CA TYR A 9 10.79 -4.78 3.80
C TYR A 9 11.75 -5.49 4.76
N LYS A 10 12.95 -5.79 4.28
CA LYS A 10 14.07 -6.32 5.10
C LYS A 10 14.35 -5.47 6.33
N CYS A 11 14.29 -4.15 6.16
CA CYS A 11 14.54 -3.15 7.20
C CYS A 11 13.41 -3.02 8.24
N SER A 12 12.47 -3.98 8.31
CA SER A 12 11.29 -3.98 9.18
C SER A 12 10.30 -2.83 8.95
N HIS A 13 10.50 -2.03 7.90
CA HIS A 13 9.55 -1.03 7.49
C HIS A 13 8.38 -1.64 6.72
N LEU A 14 7.20 -1.05 6.94
CA LEU A 14 5.95 -1.41 6.29
C LEU A 14 5.54 -0.29 5.36
N ARG A 15 5.21 -0.62 4.11
CA ARG A 15 4.64 0.35 3.15
C ARG A 15 3.27 -0.11 2.69
N TYR A 16 2.35 0.84 2.56
CA TYR A 16 1.01 0.59 2.03
C TYR A 16 0.91 1.15 0.62
N THR A 17 0.84 0.26 -0.35
CA THR A 17 0.71 0.62 -1.76
C THR A 17 -0.73 0.43 -2.18
N VAL A 18 -1.32 1.43 -2.83
CA VAL A 18 -2.70 1.31 -3.31
C VAL A 18 -2.72 0.36 -4.49
N ARG A 19 -3.54 -0.68 -4.39
CA ARG A 19 -3.76 -1.67 -5.45
C ARG A 19 -4.97 -1.29 -6.30
N ALA A 20 -6.06 -0.87 -5.67
CA ALA A 20 -7.25 -0.42 -6.37
C ALA A 20 -7.92 0.74 -5.63
N TRP A 21 -8.25 1.79 -6.38
CA TRP A 21 -9.05 2.90 -5.88
C TRP A 21 -10.53 2.53 -5.98
N CYS A 22 -11.29 2.78 -4.91
CA CYS A 22 -12.74 2.70 -5.01
C CYS A 22 -13.28 3.91 -5.81
N THR A 23 -14.44 3.74 -6.45
CA THR A 23 -15.14 4.80 -7.21
C THR A 23 -15.35 6.07 -6.39
N LYS A 24 -15.70 5.93 -5.11
CA LYS A 24 -15.86 7.08 -4.21
C LYS A 24 -14.58 7.93 -4.07
N TYR A 25 -13.41 7.30 -4.06
CA TYR A 25 -12.15 8.04 -4.05
C TYR A 25 -11.90 8.74 -5.38
N GLN A 26 -12.24 8.11 -6.51
CA GLN A 26 -12.10 8.73 -7.83
C GLN A 26 -12.99 9.98 -7.98
N GLU A 27 -14.19 9.96 -7.39
CA GLU A 27 -15.12 11.09 -7.48
C GLU A 27 -14.80 12.21 -6.47
N THR A 28 -14.41 11.86 -5.25
CA THR A 28 -14.29 12.84 -4.16
C THR A 28 -12.84 13.20 -3.82
N HIS A 29 -11.87 12.43 -4.31
CA HIS A 29 -10.47 12.43 -3.86
C HIS A 29 -10.30 12.36 -2.33
N LYS A 30 -11.34 11.90 -1.59
CA LYS A 30 -11.28 11.74 -0.15
C LYS A 30 -10.73 10.37 0.20
N ARG A 31 -9.65 10.35 0.99
CA ARG A 31 -9.06 9.12 1.51
C ARG A 31 -10.12 8.28 2.22
N CYS A 32 -10.28 7.07 1.73
CA CYS A 32 -11.12 6.05 2.34
C CYS A 32 -10.29 5.20 3.33
N PRO A 33 -10.93 4.50 4.26
CA PRO A 33 -10.23 3.51 5.08
C PRO A 33 -9.54 2.48 4.18
N ALA A 34 -8.31 2.12 4.56
CA ALA A 34 -7.47 1.19 3.83
C ALA A 34 -7.95 -0.25 4.04
N ASN A 35 -8.27 -0.92 2.94
CA ASN A 35 -8.58 -2.35 2.93
C ASN A 35 -7.32 -3.12 2.55
N ILE A 36 -6.66 -3.80 3.48
CA ILE A 36 -5.46 -4.58 3.18
C ILE A 36 -5.89 -5.90 2.52
N VAL A 37 -5.69 -6.03 1.21
CA VAL A 37 -6.07 -7.22 0.45
C VAL A 37 -4.92 -8.17 0.17
N ALA A 38 -3.69 -7.71 0.36
CA ALA A 38 -2.48 -8.49 0.09
C ALA A 38 -1.33 -8.04 0.99
N ILE A 39 -0.46 -8.98 1.34
CA ILE A 39 0.79 -8.73 2.07
C ILE A 39 1.93 -9.31 1.24
N GLU A 40 2.89 -8.46 0.85
CA GLU A 40 4.10 -8.84 0.12
C GLU A 40 5.32 -8.75 1.03
N TYR A 41 6.21 -9.74 0.97
CA TYR A 41 7.45 -9.76 1.74
C TYR A 41 8.64 -9.53 0.82
N ARG A 42 9.27 -8.38 0.95
CA ARG A 42 10.46 -7.97 0.21
C ARG A 42 11.65 -7.92 1.15
N LEU A 43 12.09 -9.11 1.53
CA LEU A 43 13.19 -9.34 2.48
C LEU A 43 14.58 -9.07 1.85
N ASP A 44 14.64 -8.81 0.55
CA ASP A 44 15.86 -8.44 -0.15
C ASP A 44 16.01 -6.92 -0.33
N GLU A 45 14.90 -6.17 -0.28
CA GLU A 45 14.88 -4.72 -0.52
C GLU A 45 14.85 -3.91 0.79
N ASN A 46 15.59 -2.80 0.82
CA ASN A 46 15.44 -1.77 1.85
C ASN A 46 14.34 -0.78 1.46
N CYS A 47 13.66 -0.20 2.46
CA CYS A 47 12.70 0.86 2.18
C CYS A 47 13.43 2.08 1.57
N GLY A 48 12.84 2.68 0.54
CA GLY A 48 13.37 3.94 -0.03
C GLY A 48 14.54 3.79 -1.00
N ALA A 49 14.87 2.58 -1.48
CA ALA A 49 15.89 2.39 -2.53
C ALA A 49 15.48 2.96 -3.92
N LEU A 50 14.31 3.57 -4.03
CA LEU A 50 13.82 4.29 -5.20
C LEU A 50 13.40 5.70 -4.76
N ILE A 51 14.39 6.60 -4.66
CA ILE A 51 14.21 8.06 -4.73
C ILE A 51 15.36 8.61 -5.58
#